data_AF-A0A386ZLK9-F1
#
_entry.id   AF-A0A386ZLK9-F1
#
_cell.length_a   1.000
_cell.length_b   1.000
_cell.length_c   1.000
_cell.angle_alpha   90.00
_cell.angle_beta   90.00
_cell.angle_gamma   90.00
#
_symmetry.space_group_name_H-M   'P 1'
#
loop_
_entity.id
_entity.type
_entity.pdbx_description
1 polymer ?
#
loop_
_entity_poly.entity_id
_entity_poly.type
_entity_poly.pdbx_seq_one_letter_code
_entity_poly.pdbx_strand_id
1 'polypeptide(L)'
;MVRKRLDEAARRRARFQEPDRYAVAVSGSSVHRLDCRVVRESTGTLAFEGEDEREGGLFDSEVHHYTHDGVMPGLPHLALTLDEYDRWRAERTGPQGGLRYRLCKVCDPPVPLA
;
A
#
# COMPACT_ATOMS: atom_id res chain seq x y z
N MET A 1 -18.33 3.40 -5.32
CA MET A 1 -16.94 3.88 -5.10
C MET A 1 -16.22 3.04 -4.05
N VAL A 2 -16.90 2.72 -2.93
CA VAL A 2 -16.40 1.83 -1.85
C VAL A 2 -16.00 0.44 -2.35
N ARG A 3 -16.88 -0.28 -3.07
CA ARG A 3 -16.57 -1.62 -3.62
C ARG A 3 -15.25 -1.67 -4.39
N LYS A 4 -15.03 -0.73 -5.32
CA LYS A 4 -13.78 -0.66 -6.11
C LYS A 4 -12.53 -0.49 -5.23
N ARG A 5 -12.65 0.21 -4.09
CA ARG A 5 -11.55 0.37 -3.14
C ARG A 5 -11.31 -0.87 -2.30
N LEU A 6 -12.37 -1.55 -1.86
CA LEU A 6 -12.26 -2.84 -1.18
C LEU A 6 -11.59 -3.88 -2.09
N ASP A 7 -12.01 -3.95 -3.36
CA ASP A 7 -11.41 -4.84 -4.34
C ASP A 7 -9.92 -4.51 -4.57
N GLU A 8 -9.58 -3.23 -4.64
CA GLU A 8 -8.19 -2.77 -4.78
C GLU A 8 -7.36 -3.08 -3.52
N ALA A 9 -7.90 -2.87 -2.34
CA ALA A 9 -7.24 -3.22 -1.09
C ALA A 9 -6.99 -4.72 -0.98
N ALA A 10 -7.98 -5.55 -1.35
CA ALA A 10 -7.85 -7.00 -1.41
C ALA A 10 -6.77 -7.43 -2.41
N ARG A 11 -6.77 -6.85 -3.62
CA ARG A 11 -5.73 -7.11 -4.64
C ARG A 11 -4.32 -6.78 -4.13
N ARG A 12 -4.15 -5.67 -3.43
CA ARG A 12 -2.84 -5.29 -2.86
C ARG A 12 -2.38 -6.26 -1.78
N ARG A 13 -3.29 -6.69 -0.90
CA ARG A 13 -2.97 -7.66 0.16
C ARG A 13 -2.58 -9.02 -0.40
N ALA A 14 -3.29 -9.50 -1.42
CA ALA A 14 -3.01 -10.79 -2.04
C ALA A 14 -1.54 -10.90 -2.48
N ARG A 15 -0.96 -9.81 -3.00
CA ARG A 15 0.46 -9.79 -3.39
C ARG A 15 1.42 -10.08 -2.22
N PHE A 16 1.10 -9.68 -0.99
CA PHE A 16 1.96 -9.96 0.16
C PHE A 16 1.94 -11.43 0.61
N GLN A 17 1.03 -12.25 0.05
CA GLN A 17 1.04 -13.71 0.26
C GLN A 17 2.09 -14.43 -0.60
N GLU A 18 2.69 -13.75 -1.59
CA GLU A 18 3.77 -14.25 -2.43
C GLU A 18 5.05 -13.39 -2.24
N PRO A 19 5.64 -13.32 -1.03
CA PRO A 19 6.71 -12.37 -0.72
C PRO A 19 7.95 -12.55 -1.60
N ASP A 20 8.26 -13.78 -2.03
CA ASP A 20 9.43 -14.09 -2.87
C ASP A 20 9.34 -13.50 -4.29
N ARG A 21 8.13 -13.12 -4.73
CA ARG A 21 7.87 -12.58 -6.06
C ARG A 21 8.09 -11.06 -6.14
N TYR A 22 7.97 -10.38 -5.01
CA TYR A 22 7.96 -8.92 -4.95
C TYR A 22 9.23 -8.41 -4.29
N ALA A 23 9.76 -7.28 -4.76
CA ALA A 23 11.01 -6.73 -4.26
C ALA A 23 10.78 -5.62 -3.23
N VAL A 24 9.77 -4.78 -3.47
CA VAL A 24 9.47 -3.60 -2.67
C VAL A 24 7.99 -3.36 -2.51
N ALA A 25 7.63 -2.59 -1.50
CA ALA A 25 6.30 -2.07 -1.28
C ALA A 25 6.29 -0.55 -1.47
N VAL A 26 5.33 -0.03 -2.23
CA VAL A 26 5.21 1.41 -2.47
C VAL A 26 3.89 1.96 -1.95
N SER A 27 3.92 3.20 -1.45
CA SER A 27 2.76 4.07 -1.36
C SER A 27 2.94 5.23 -2.35
N GLY A 28 1.90 6.04 -2.57
CA GLY A 28 1.86 7.06 -3.62
C GLY A 28 3.11 7.95 -3.73
N SER A 29 3.86 8.14 -2.63
CA SER A 29 5.08 8.94 -2.58
C SER A 29 6.25 8.28 -1.82
N SER A 30 6.17 6.99 -1.46
CA SER A 30 7.27 6.35 -0.71
C SER A 30 7.52 4.89 -1.07
N VAL A 31 8.77 4.46 -0.93
CA VAL A 31 9.24 3.10 -1.20
C VAL A 31 9.74 2.48 0.09
N HIS A 32 9.37 1.22 0.31
CA HIS A 32 9.67 0.44 1.50
C HIS A 32 10.10 -0.98 1.11
N ARG A 33 10.80 -1.66 2.03
CA ARG A 33 10.92 -3.12 1.97
C ARG A 33 9.59 -3.77 2.33
N LEU A 34 9.34 -4.99 1.86
CA LEU A 34 8.11 -5.74 2.17
C LEU A 34 7.94 -6.00 3.67
N ASP A 35 9.03 -6.22 4.38
CA ASP A 35 9.08 -6.51 5.82
C ASP A 35 9.00 -5.26 6.71
N CYS A 36 8.95 -4.06 6.12
CA CYS A 36 8.93 -2.80 6.85
C CYS A 36 7.72 -2.74 7.79
N ARG A 37 7.94 -2.29 9.03
CA ARG A 37 6.86 -2.13 10.02
C ARG A 37 5.69 -1.30 9.49
N VAL A 38 5.95 -0.21 8.78
CA VAL A 38 4.92 0.66 8.19
C VAL A 38 4.09 -0.09 7.14
N VAL A 39 4.72 -1.00 6.40
CA VAL A 39 4.05 -1.84 5.41
C VAL A 39 3.20 -2.89 6.11
N ARG A 40 3.75 -3.60 7.11
CA ARG A 40 3.02 -4.57 7.93
C ARG A 40 1.82 -3.96 8.64
N GLU A 41 2.00 -2.76 9.19
CA GLU A 41 0.91 -1.98 9.76
C GLU A 41 -0.11 -1.73 8.66
N SER A 42 0.25 -1.18 7.50
CA SER A 42 -0.73 -0.90 6.43
C SER A 42 -1.47 -2.13 5.87
N THR A 43 -0.83 -3.30 5.83
CA THR A 43 -1.46 -4.54 5.38
C THR A 43 -2.38 -5.11 6.47
N GLY A 44 -1.98 -4.97 7.74
CA GLY A 44 -2.72 -5.35 8.94
C GLY A 44 -3.66 -4.29 9.52
N THR A 45 -3.69 -3.05 9.03
CA THR A 45 -4.62 -2.01 9.54
C THR A 45 -6.04 -2.24 9.03
N LEU A 46 -6.26 -3.23 8.15
CA LEU A 46 -7.58 -3.83 7.97
C LEU A 46 -7.58 -5.31 8.38
N ALA A 47 -6.86 -5.67 9.45
CA ALA A 47 -7.02 -6.96 10.12
C ALA A 47 -8.43 -7.02 10.70
N PHE A 48 -9.36 -7.45 9.85
CA PHE A 48 -10.52 -8.22 10.23
C PHE A 48 -10.03 -9.63 10.57
N GLU A 49 -9.35 -9.77 11.71
CA GLU A 49 -9.27 -11.03 12.43
C GLU A 49 -10.35 -10.99 13.49
N GLY A 50 -11.58 -11.16 13.01
CA GLY A 50 -12.78 -11.30 13.83
C GLY A 50 -13.78 -11.98 12.93
N GLU A 51 -14.17 -13.19 13.32
CA GLU A 51 -15.30 -13.94 12.80
C GLU A 51 -16.56 -13.06 12.87
N ASP A 52 -16.77 -12.20 11.88
CA ASP A 52 -18.09 -11.66 11.57
C ASP A 52 -18.13 -11.34 10.08
N GLU A 53 -18.38 -12.41 9.34
CA GLU A 53 -18.80 -12.43 7.95
C GLU A 53 -20.10 -11.62 7.76
N ARG A 54 -20.01 -10.29 7.73
CA ARG A 54 -21.03 -9.48 7.06
C ARG A 54 -20.36 -8.37 6.28
N GLU A 55 -20.44 -8.50 4.98
CA GLU A 55 -20.15 -7.48 3.96
C GLU A 55 -20.73 -6.08 4.28
N GLY A 56 -21.68 -5.98 5.22
CA GLY A 56 -22.21 -4.73 5.78
C GLY A 56 -21.39 -4.05 6.89
N GLY A 57 -20.57 -4.76 7.68
CA GLY A 57 -19.81 -4.16 8.80
C GLY A 57 -18.56 -3.39 8.35
N LEU A 58 -17.95 -3.82 7.25
CA LEU A 58 -16.87 -3.11 6.56
C LEU A 58 -17.33 -1.73 6.08
N PHE A 59 -18.50 -1.69 5.44
CA PHE A 59 -19.14 -0.44 5.00
C PHE A 59 -19.47 0.45 6.20
N ASP A 60 -20.01 -0.10 7.27
CA ASP A 60 -20.42 0.68 8.44
C ASP A 60 -19.22 1.32 9.17
N SER A 61 -18.09 0.60 9.28
CA SER A 61 -16.86 1.16 9.90
C SER A 61 -16.17 2.24 9.05
N GLU A 62 -16.16 2.09 7.71
CA GLU A 62 -15.64 3.10 6.79
C GLU A 62 -16.57 4.31 6.71
N VAL A 63 -17.89 4.09 6.69
CA VAL A 63 -18.89 5.15 6.75
C VAL A 63 -18.84 5.85 8.09
N HIS A 64 -18.61 5.14 9.20
CA HIS A 64 -18.45 5.75 10.52
C HIS A 64 -17.21 6.66 10.55
N HIS A 65 -16.02 6.18 10.13
CA HIS A 65 -14.82 7.03 10.06
C HIS A 65 -14.98 8.19 9.08
N TYR A 66 -15.63 7.97 7.94
CA TYR A 66 -15.89 9.05 6.99
C TYR A 66 -16.87 10.09 7.55
N THR A 67 -17.93 9.64 8.23
CA THR A 67 -18.98 10.50 8.79
C THR A 67 -18.50 11.26 10.02
N HIS A 68 -17.71 10.63 10.89
CA HIS A 68 -17.29 11.20 12.17
C HIS A 68 -15.93 11.90 12.09
N ASP A 69 -14.98 11.34 11.34
CA ASP A 69 -13.60 11.86 11.29
C ASP A 69 -13.28 12.52 9.95
N GLY A 70 -14.12 12.35 8.91
CA GLY A 70 -13.83 12.82 7.56
C GLY A 70 -12.67 12.07 6.89
N VAL A 71 -12.18 10.99 7.49
CA VAL A 71 -10.98 10.28 7.05
C VAL A 71 -11.37 8.97 6.37
N MET A 72 -10.99 8.83 5.10
CA MET A 72 -10.98 7.53 4.43
C MET A 72 -9.66 6.83 4.74
N PRO A 73 -9.65 5.58 5.25
CA PRO A 73 -8.44 4.80 5.39
C PRO A 73 -7.67 4.73 4.06
N GLY A 74 -6.35 4.91 4.13
CA GLY A 74 -5.49 4.79 2.95
C GLY A 74 -5.50 3.37 2.39
N LEU A 75 -5.32 3.23 1.07
CA LEU A 75 -5.07 1.91 0.49
C LEU A 75 -3.77 1.34 1.07
N PRO A 76 -3.69 0.00 1.28
CA PRO A 76 -2.44 -0.65 1.65
C PRO A 76 -1.32 -0.29 0.69
N HIS A 77 -0.08 -0.43 1.15
CA HIS A 77 1.07 -0.36 0.25
C HIS A 77 0.90 -1.41 -0.85
N LEU A 78 1.40 -1.11 -2.05
CA LEU A 78 1.37 -2.01 -3.18
C LEU A 78 2.72 -2.69 -3.31
N ALA A 79 2.76 -4.01 -3.17
CA ALA A 79 3.95 -4.80 -3.48
C ALA A 79 4.20 -4.84 -4.99
N LEU A 80 5.44 -4.56 -5.40
CA LEU A 80 5.88 -4.49 -6.79
C LEU A 80 7.04 -5.45 -7.05
N THR A 81 7.03 -6.07 -8.23
CA THR A 81 8.22 -6.73 -8.79
C THR A 81 9.28 -5.69 -9.15
N LEU A 82 10.50 -6.11 -9.48
CA LEU A 82 11.54 -5.18 -9.95
C LEU A 82 11.11 -4.42 -11.23
N ASP A 83 10.58 -5.13 -12.23
CA ASP A 83 10.09 -4.51 -13.47
C ASP A 83 8.92 -3.54 -13.26
N GLU A 84 8.04 -3.85 -12.31
CA GLU A 84 6.96 -2.95 -11.92
C GLU A 84 7.50 -1.72 -11.18
N TYR A 85 8.51 -1.91 -10.31
CA TYR A 85 9.17 -0.81 -9.61
C TYR A 85 9.88 0.14 -10.57
N ASP A 86 10.61 -0.37 -11.57
CA ASP A 86 11.31 0.47 -12.54
C ASP A 86 10.35 1.33 -13.35
N ARG A 87 9.22 0.77 -13.80
CA ARG A 87 8.15 1.55 -14.44
C ARG A 87 7.56 2.60 -13.50
N TRP A 88 7.21 2.19 -12.28
CA TRP A 88 6.66 3.07 -11.26
C TRP A 88 7.59 4.24 -10.93
N ARG A 89 8.90 3.97 -10.89
CA ARG A 89 9.98 4.94 -10.68
C ARG A 89 10.12 5.88 -11.87
N ALA A 90 10.10 5.37 -13.10
CA ALA A 90 10.22 6.18 -14.31
C ALA A 90 9.09 7.23 -14.40
N GLU A 91 7.85 6.84 -14.10
CA GLU A 91 6.70 7.77 -14.03
C GLU A 91 6.85 8.88 -12.97
N ARG A 92 7.67 8.63 -11.95
CA ARG A 92 7.86 9.50 -10.78
C ARG A 92 9.24 10.14 -10.75
N THR A 93 10.00 10.04 -11.84
CA THR A 93 11.27 10.73 -12.01
C THR A 93 11.04 11.87 -13.01
N GLY A 94 11.30 13.11 -12.58
CA GLY A 94 11.14 14.28 -13.44
C GLY A 94 12.16 14.30 -14.59
N PRO A 95 11.95 15.15 -15.61
CA PRO A 95 12.85 15.26 -16.77
C PRO A 95 14.30 15.66 -16.42
N GLN A 96 14.53 16.21 -15.23
CA GLN A 96 15.85 16.56 -14.69
C GLN A 96 16.38 15.56 -13.65
N GLY A 97 15.79 14.36 -13.53
CA GLY A 97 16.19 13.34 -12.55
C GLY A 97 15.62 13.55 -11.14
N GLY A 98 14.86 14.61 -10.90
CA GLY A 98 14.24 14.87 -9.59
C GLY A 98 13.21 13.80 -9.22
N LEU A 99 13.44 13.11 -8.11
CA LEU A 99 12.54 12.07 -7.58
C LEU A 99 11.28 12.70 -6.97
N ARG A 100 10.10 12.26 -7.42
CA ARG A 100 8.78 12.62 -6.86
C ARG A 100 8.34 11.66 -5.75
N TYR A 101 9.25 10.84 -5.25
CA TYR A 101 9.03 9.89 -4.18
C TYR A 101 10.23 9.87 -3.23
N ARG A 102 10.07 9.24 -2.07
CA ARG A 102 11.12 9.12 -1.05
C ARG A 102 11.34 7.67 -0.68
N LEU A 103 12.58 7.32 -0.36
CA LEU A 103 12.86 6.05 0.30
C LEU A 103 12.49 6.16 1.77
N CYS A 104 11.92 5.08 2.31
CA CYS A 104 11.60 5.01 3.72
C CYS A 104 12.89 5.00 4.55
N LYS A 105 13.07 6.02 5.38
CA LYS A 105 14.24 6.15 6.27
C LYS A 105 14.31 5.07 7.36
N VAL A 106 13.20 4.37 7.62
CA VAL A 106 13.13 3.33 8.66
C VAL A 106 13.71 2.01 8.16
N CYS A 107 13.36 1.62 6.93
CA CYS A 107 13.78 0.32 6.38
C CYS A 107 14.89 0.41 5.34
N ASP A 108 15.22 1.63 4.88
CA ASP A 108 16.25 1.93 3.88
C ASP A 108 16.28 0.90 2.74
N PRO A 109 15.25 0.90 1.87
CA PRO A 109 15.07 -0.16 0.89
C PRO A 109 16.28 -0.23 -0.06
N PRO A 110 16.80 -1.43 -0.36
CA PRO A 110 18.00 -1.62 -1.18
C PRO A 110 17.69 -1.50 -2.68
N VAL A 111 17.16 -0.35 -3.09
CA VAL A 111 16.80 -0.07 -4.48
C VAL A 111 17.63 1.06 -5.04
N PRO A 112 18.00 1.00 -6.33
CA PRO A 112 18.76 2.07 -6.95
C PRO A 112 17.94 3.37 -6.96
N LEU A 113 18.60 4.44 -6.50
CA LEU A 113 18.18 5.81 -6.74
C LEU A 113 18.53 6.20 -8.19
N ALA A 114 17.85 7.22 -8.74
CA ALA A 114 18.22 7.84 -10.03
C ALA A 114 19.68 8.26 -10.07
#